data_AF-A0A3S2Y5L0-F1
#
_entry.id   AF-A0A3S2Y5L0-F1
#
_cell.length_a   1.000
_cell.length_b   1.000
_cell.length_c   1.000
_cell.angle_alpha   90.00
_cell.angle_beta   90.00
_cell.angle_gamma   90.00
#
_symmetry.space_group_name_H-M   'P 1'
#
loop_
_entity.id
_entity.type
_entity.pdbx_description
1 polymer ?
#
loop_
_entity_poly.entity_id
_entity_poly.type
_entity_poly.pdbx_seq_one_letter_code
_entity_poly.pdbx_strand_id
1 'polypeptide(L)'
;MTKHYPEHSRKRRPRPNPIRQQRRNEESGSWWPILLLAAVIGAGAGILSNPTGASAWLAKARPVAVSVGLTRVREPQSGDYWAGCNDARAAGTAPIYAGEPGYRSDMDGDSDGIACESHG
;
A
#
# COMPACT_ATOMS: atom_id res chain seq x y z
N MET A 1 12.26 11.04 -79.19
CA MET A 1 11.13 11.34 -78.26
C MET A 1 11.71 11.74 -76.89
N THR A 2 11.71 13.02 -76.55
CA THR A 2 12.07 13.52 -75.22
C THR A 2 10.81 13.71 -74.38
N LYS A 3 10.66 12.97 -73.28
CA LYS A 3 9.56 13.18 -72.32
C LYS A 3 9.92 14.34 -71.39
N HIS A 4 9.30 15.50 -71.60
CA HIS A 4 9.28 16.56 -70.59
C HIS A 4 8.32 16.18 -69.46
N TYR A 5 8.81 16.17 -68.22
CA TYR A 5 7.98 16.12 -67.02
C TYR A 5 7.90 17.53 -66.41
N PRO A 6 6.72 17.96 -65.89
CA PRO A 6 6.58 19.27 -65.27
C PRO A 6 7.06 19.24 -63.82
N GLU A 7 7.74 20.30 -63.42
CA GLU A 7 8.31 20.48 -62.09
C GLU A 7 7.24 20.97 -61.10
N HIS A 8 6.78 20.08 -60.24
CA HIS A 8 5.82 20.44 -59.18
C HIS A 8 6.52 21.20 -58.05
N SER A 9 6.38 22.53 -58.09
CA SER A 9 6.75 23.45 -57.01
C SER A 9 6.13 23.04 -55.67
N ARG A 10 6.90 22.37 -54.81
CA ARG A 10 6.53 22.07 -53.42
C ARG A 10 6.49 23.39 -52.64
N LYS A 11 5.29 23.95 -52.43
CA LYS A 11 5.08 25.05 -51.48
C LYS A 11 5.55 24.60 -50.09
N ARG A 12 6.64 25.20 -49.59
CA ARG A 12 7.13 24.97 -48.23
C ARG A 12 6.07 25.47 -47.26
N ARG A 13 5.46 24.56 -46.49
CA ARG A 13 4.54 24.95 -45.41
C ARG A 13 5.35 25.71 -44.34
N PRO A 14 4.86 26.84 -43.83
CA PRO A 14 5.56 27.57 -42.77
C PRO A 14 5.68 26.70 -41.52
N ARG A 15 6.84 26.77 -40.86
CA ARG A 15 7.08 26.04 -39.60
C ARG A 15 6.16 26.61 -38.51
N PRO A 16 5.47 25.76 -37.74
CA PRO A 16 4.62 26.24 -36.64
C PRO A 16 5.47 27.00 -35.61
N ASN A 17 4.96 28.14 -35.15
CA ASN A 17 5.62 29.00 -34.17
C ASN A 17 5.55 28.34 -32.77
N PRO A 18 6.70 28.05 -32.12
CA PRO A 18 6.74 27.38 -30.83
C PRO A 18 6.04 28.16 -29.70
N ILE A 19 6.04 29.49 -29.75
CA ILE A 19 5.39 30.35 -28.74
C ILE A 19 3.87 30.15 -28.74
N ARG A 20 3.26 29.91 -29.92
CA ARG A 20 1.83 29.62 -30.04
C ARG A 20 1.46 28.22 -29.56
N GLN A 21 2.45 27.33 -29.47
CA GLN A 21 2.28 25.95 -29.05
C GLN A 21 2.35 25.83 -27.53
N GLN A 22 3.22 26.60 -26.86
CA GLN A 22 3.23 26.70 -25.39
C GLN A 22 1.91 27.24 -24.84
N ARG A 23 1.38 28.33 -25.40
CA ARG A 23 0.15 28.93 -24.88
C ARG A 23 -1.07 27.99 -24.96
N ARG A 24 -1.11 27.10 -25.96
CA ARG A 24 -2.17 26.09 -26.12
C ARG A 24 -2.09 24.98 -25.07
N ASN A 25 -0.90 24.72 -24.51
CA ASN A 25 -0.68 23.72 -23.48
C ASN A 25 -1.01 24.25 -22.07
N GLU A 26 -1.00 25.57 -21.86
CA GLU A 26 -1.42 26.23 -20.62
C GLU A 26 -2.95 26.52 -20.59
N GLU A 27 -3.61 26.60 -21.74
CA GLU A 27 -5.07 26.82 -21.85
C GLU A 27 -5.92 25.53 -21.85
N SER A 28 -5.33 24.33 -21.75
CA SER A 28 -6.11 23.12 -21.48
C SER A 28 -6.45 23.06 -19.99
N GLY A 29 -7.51 23.77 -19.60
CA GLY A 29 -8.14 23.74 -18.29
C GLY A 29 -8.68 22.36 -17.91
N SER A 30 -7.80 21.36 -17.80
CA SER A 30 -8.11 20.09 -17.16
C SER A 30 -7.92 20.31 -15.67
N TRP A 31 -8.96 20.85 -15.03
CA TRP A 31 -9.09 20.88 -13.58
C TRP A 31 -9.26 19.47 -13.00
N TRP A 32 -9.48 18.46 -13.86
CA TRP A 32 -9.62 17.06 -13.49
C TRP A 32 -8.50 16.52 -12.59
N PRO A 33 -7.20 16.63 -12.92
CA PRO A 33 -6.14 16.22 -12.00
C PRO A 33 -6.21 16.92 -10.64
N ILE A 34 -6.57 18.20 -10.59
CA ILE A 34 -6.70 18.97 -9.34
C ILE A 34 -7.93 18.50 -8.54
N LEU A 35 -9.07 18.28 -9.20
CA LEU A 35 -10.29 17.77 -8.58
C LEU A 35 -10.13 16.32 -8.09
N LEU A 36 -9.40 15.48 -8.83
CA LEU A 36 -9.07 14.12 -8.39
C LEU A 36 -8.19 14.13 -7.14
N LEU A 37 -7.17 14.99 -7.11
CA LEU A 37 -6.31 15.13 -5.93
C LEU A 37 -7.10 15.64 -4.72
N ALA A 38 -7.97 16.65 -4.92
CA ALA A 38 -8.80 17.21 -3.86
C ALA A 38 -9.81 16.20 -3.31
N ALA A 39 -10.39 15.33 -4.14
CA ALA A 39 -11.28 14.25 -3.70
C ALA A 39 -10.56 13.21 -2.82
N VAL A 40 -9.31 12.87 -3.15
CA VAL A 40 -8.49 11.96 -2.33
C VAL A 40 -8.16 12.58 -0.97
N ILE A 41 -7.77 13.86 -0.95
CA ILE A 41 -7.47 14.58 0.30
C ILE A 41 -8.74 14.79 1.16
N GLY A 42 -9.86 15.13 0.54
CA GLY A 42 -11.16 15.28 1.21
C GLY A 42 -11.67 13.98 1.84
N ALA A 43 -11.44 12.82 1.19
CA ALA A 43 -11.74 11.51 1.76
C ALA A 43 -10.82 11.13 2.93
N GLY A 44 -9.54 11.53 2.90
CA GLY A 44 -8.57 11.24 3.96
C GLY A 44 -8.87 11.95 5.28
N ALA A 45 -9.34 13.20 5.23
CA ALA A 45 -9.63 13.99 6.43
C ALA A 45 -10.87 13.50 7.22
N GLY A 46 -11.87 12.96 6.53
CA GLY A 46 -13.10 12.45 7.17
C GLY A 46 -12.90 11.20 8.03
N ILE A 47 -11.87 10.40 7.72
CA ILE A 47 -11.61 9.11 8.38
C ILE A 47 -10.95 9.31 9.75
N LEU A 48 -10.11 10.34 9.91
CA LEU A 48 -9.47 10.64 11.20
C LEU A 48 -10.37 11.43 12.16
N SER A 49 -11.40 12.12 11.66
CA SER A 49 -12.25 13.00 12.47
C SER A 49 -13.44 12.29 13.11
N ASN A 50 -13.70 11.03 12.71
CA ASN A 50 -14.81 10.25 13.21
C ASN A 50 -14.29 8.97 13.91
N PRO A 51 -14.47 8.81 15.24
CA PRO A 51 -14.01 7.62 15.96
C PRO A 51 -14.62 6.32 15.42
N THR A 52 -15.79 6.38 14.78
CA THR A 52 -16.39 5.22 14.09
C THR A 52 -15.76 4.91 12.73
N GLY A 53 -15.16 5.91 12.07
CA GLY A 53 -14.43 5.73 10.81
C GLY A 53 -13.09 5.02 11.01
N ALA A 54 -12.38 5.37 12.08
CA ALA A 54 -11.10 4.75 12.45
C ALA A 54 -11.25 3.26 12.81
N SER A 55 -12.28 2.91 13.61
CA SER A 55 -12.53 1.52 14.00
C SER A 55 -12.98 0.65 12.81
N ALA A 56 -13.80 1.19 11.90
CA ALA A 56 -14.22 0.50 10.69
C ALA A 56 -13.04 0.25 9.72
N TRP A 57 -12.10 1.19 9.61
CA TRP A 57 -10.88 0.99 8.82
C TRP A 57 -9.94 -0.04 9.44
N LEU A 58 -9.73 0.02 10.76
CA LEU A 58 -8.87 -0.94 11.45
C LEU A 58 -9.40 -2.37 11.29
N ALA A 59 -10.72 -2.58 11.42
CA ALA A 59 -11.34 -3.89 11.20
C ALA A 59 -11.05 -4.46 9.80
N LYS A 60 -11.01 -3.61 8.78
CA LYS A 60 -10.63 -4.02 7.41
C LYS A 60 -9.12 -4.22 7.22
N ALA A 61 -8.29 -3.55 8.01
CA ALA A 61 -6.83 -3.66 7.94
C ALA A 61 -6.26 -4.89 8.67
N ARG A 62 -6.94 -5.40 9.71
CA ARG A 62 -6.50 -6.59 10.48
C ARG A 62 -6.12 -7.80 9.62
N PRO A 63 -6.96 -8.29 8.68
CA PRO A 63 -6.58 -9.45 7.87
C PRO A 63 -5.32 -9.21 7.04
N VAL A 64 -5.12 -7.99 6.57
CA VAL A 64 -3.88 -7.61 5.87
C VAL A 64 -2.70 -7.67 6.85
N ALA A 65 -2.82 -7.05 8.04
CA ALA A 65 -1.77 -7.07 9.05
C ALA A 65 -1.37 -8.49 9.49
N VAL A 66 -2.34 -9.40 9.62
CA VAL A 66 -2.09 -10.82 9.90
C VAL A 66 -1.35 -11.48 8.74
N SER A 67 -1.78 -11.25 7.50
CA SER A 67 -1.16 -11.86 6.32
C SER A 67 0.30 -11.43 6.10
N VAL A 68 0.68 -10.23 6.55
CA VAL A 68 2.05 -9.73 6.47
C VAL A 68 2.85 -9.97 7.76
N GLY A 69 2.30 -10.70 8.74
CA GLY A 69 3.00 -11.06 9.98
C GLY A 69 3.25 -9.88 10.94
N LEU A 70 2.52 -8.77 10.80
CA LEU A 70 2.63 -7.63 11.71
C LEU A 70 1.83 -7.82 13.00
N THR A 71 0.85 -8.73 12.98
CA THR A 71 0.06 -9.07 14.15
C THR A 71 -0.33 -10.54 14.10
N ARG A 72 -0.51 -11.12 15.28
CA ARG A 72 -1.00 -12.49 15.47
C ARG A 72 -2.48 -12.62 15.10
N VAL A 73 -2.87 -13.84 14.73
CA VAL A 73 -4.26 -14.20 14.35
C VAL A 73 -5.19 -14.09 15.55
N ARG A 74 -4.73 -14.55 16.72
CA ARG A 74 -5.43 -14.41 18.00
C ARG A 74 -4.46 -14.24 19.16
N GLU A 75 -5.00 -13.72 20.25
CA GLU A 75 -4.37 -13.66 21.58
C GLU A 75 -4.32 -15.06 22.20
N PRO A 76 -3.20 -15.50 22.82
CA PRO A 76 -3.17 -16.60 23.76
C PRO A 76 -4.23 -16.50 24.86
N GLN A 77 -4.90 -17.60 25.10
CA GLN A 77 -5.95 -17.74 26.09
C GLN A 77 -5.48 -18.64 27.23
N SER A 78 -6.04 -18.43 28.42
CA SER A 78 -5.74 -19.30 29.56
C SER A 78 -6.02 -20.77 29.21
N GLY A 79 -5.05 -21.64 29.49
CA GLY A 79 -5.09 -23.05 29.12
C GLY A 79 -4.46 -23.39 27.76
N ASP A 80 -4.05 -22.39 26.97
CA ASP A 80 -3.26 -22.64 25.77
C ASP A 80 -1.92 -23.31 26.12
N TYR A 81 -1.63 -24.37 25.37
CA TYR A 81 -0.40 -25.13 25.47
C TYR A 81 -0.01 -25.59 24.07
N TRP A 82 1.25 -25.38 23.69
CA TRP A 82 1.78 -25.79 22.40
C TRP A 82 2.93 -26.76 22.61
N ALA A 83 3.01 -27.77 21.75
CA ALA A 83 4.14 -28.70 21.78
C ALA A 83 5.48 -28.02 21.42
N GLY A 84 5.41 -26.89 20.71
CA GLY A 84 6.56 -26.04 20.37
C GLY A 84 6.16 -24.90 19.43
N CYS A 85 7.15 -24.14 18.96
CA CYS A 85 6.90 -22.92 18.20
C CYS A 85 6.22 -23.13 16.84
N ASN A 86 6.41 -24.29 16.21
CA ASN A 86 5.69 -24.61 14.98
C ASN A 86 4.17 -24.71 15.22
N ASP A 87 3.77 -25.27 16.34
CA ASP A 87 2.36 -25.42 16.73
C ASP A 87 1.75 -24.06 17.13
N ALA A 88 2.49 -23.25 17.88
CA ALA A 88 2.09 -21.87 18.20
C ALA A 88 1.93 -20.97 16.96
N ARG A 89 2.87 -21.06 16.00
CA ARG A 89 2.77 -20.33 14.72
C ARG A 89 1.59 -20.82 13.88
N ALA A 90 1.35 -22.13 13.82
CA ALA A 90 0.20 -22.71 13.12
C ALA A 90 -1.14 -22.31 13.76
N ALA A 91 -1.19 -22.21 15.09
CA ALA A 91 -2.32 -21.66 15.84
C ALA A 91 -2.50 -20.14 15.65
N GLY A 92 -1.51 -19.46 15.07
CA GLY A 92 -1.52 -18.04 14.81
C GLY A 92 -1.40 -17.19 16.08
N THR A 93 -0.77 -17.71 17.12
CA THR A 93 -0.56 -17.03 18.41
C THR A 93 0.84 -16.47 18.59
N ALA A 94 1.81 -16.92 17.79
CA ALA A 94 3.19 -16.43 17.83
C ALA A 94 3.33 -14.99 17.28
N PRO A 95 4.29 -14.18 17.78
CA PRO A 95 5.16 -14.45 18.95
C PRO A 95 4.39 -14.47 20.27
N ILE A 96 4.91 -15.19 21.27
CA ILE A 96 4.33 -15.31 22.61
C ILE A 96 5.23 -14.61 23.62
N TYR A 97 4.70 -13.63 24.34
CA TYR A 97 5.48 -12.82 25.26
C TYR A 97 5.50 -13.39 26.67
N ALA A 98 6.57 -13.12 27.41
CA ALA A 98 6.69 -13.49 28.81
C ALA A 98 5.49 -12.98 29.62
N GLY A 99 4.84 -13.91 30.35
CA GLY A 99 3.62 -13.63 31.12
C GLY A 99 2.31 -13.87 30.36
N GLU A 100 2.35 -14.10 29.04
CA GLU A 100 1.18 -14.56 28.30
C GLU A 100 0.92 -16.06 28.53
N PRO A 101 -0.35 -16.50 28.40
CA PRO A 101 -0.68 -17.91 28.42
C PRO A 101 0.14 -18.71 27.39
N GLY A 102 0.62 -19.87 27.84
CA GLY A 102 1.42 -20.77 27.01
C GLY A 102 2.87 -20.31 26.74
N TYR A 103 3.30 -19.16 27.27
CA TYR A 103 4.73 -18.81 27.29
C TYR A 103 5.51 -19.84 28.12
N ARG A 104 6.66 -20.28 27.60
CA ARG A 104 7.60 -21.17 28.30
C ARG A 104 9.03 -20.80 27.93
N SER A 105 9.92 -20.73 28.92
CA SER A 105 11.31 -20.32 28.72
C SER A 105 12.12 -21.29 27.85
N ASP A 106 11.67 -22.53 27.68
CA ASP A 106 12.29 -23.48 26.75
C ASP A 106 11.88 -23.26 25.28
N MET A 107 10.85 -22.43 25.04
CA MET A 107 10.45 -21.96 23.70
C MET A 107 11.07 -20.61 23.34
N ASP A 108 11.74 -19.95 24.29
CA ASP A 108 12.47 -18.70 24.17
C ASP A 108 13.98 -19.00 24.14
N GLY A 109 14.50 -19.18 22.93
CA GLY A 109 15.85 -19.73 22.72
C GLY A 109 16.98 -18.82 23.20
N ASP A 110 16.78 -17.51 23.15
CA ASP A 110 17.73 -16.49 23.60
C ASP A 110 17.34 -15.85 24.95
N SER A 111 16.18 -16.23 25.51
CA SER A 111 15.73 -15.83 26.84
C SER A 111 15.49 -14.32 26.97
N ASP A 112 15.03 -13.69 25.89
CA ASP A 112 14.76 -12.24 25.83
C ASP A 112 13.32 -11.88 26.27
N GLY A 113 12.48 -12.90 26.50
CA GLY A 113 11.08 -12.77 26.87
C GLY A 113 10.12 -12.88 25.70
N ILE A 114 10.57 -13.23 24.49
CA ILE A 114 9.76 -13.37 23.29
C ILE A 114 9.93 -14.80 22.73
N ALA A 115 9.03 -15.69 23.09
CA ALA A 115 9.03 -17.04 22.53
C ALA A 115 8.49 -17.05 21.08
N CYS A 116 9.04 -17.96 20.27
CA CYS A 116 8.57 -18.26 18.92
C CYS A 116 8.60 -17.12 17.91
N GLU A 117 9.61 -16.25 18.03
CA GLU A 117 9.92 -15.19 17.07
C GLU A 117 10.01 -15.69 15.62
N SER A 118 9.85 -14.81 14.64
CA SER A 118 9.95 -15.16 13.23
C SER A 118 11.38 -15.43 12.73
N HIS A 119 12.41 -15.03 13.47
CA HIS A 119 13.83 -15.11 13.05
C HIS A 119 14.65 -16.21 13.74
N GLY A 120 14.01 -17.07 14.54
CA GLY A 120 14.63 -18.23 15.21
C GLY A 120 14.59 -19.51 14.38
#